data_AF-A0A6N2AMD3-F1
#
_entry.id   AF-A0A6N2AMD3-F1
#
_cell.length_a   1.000
_cell.length_b   1.000
_cell.length_c   1.000
_cell.angle_alpha   90.00
_cell.angle_beta   90.00
_cell.angle_gamma   90.00
#
_symmetry.space_group_name_H-M   'P 1'
#
loop_
_entity.id
_entity.type
_entity.pdbx_description
1 polymer ?
#
loop_
_entity_poly.entity_id
_entity_poly.type
_entity_poly.pdbx_seq_one_letter_code
_entity_poly.pdbx_strand_id
1 'polypeptide(L)'
;MFAFSSSFSPFGSTFVLCLIVASLITPIKSNYLSDVCIKSNSPKFCLRVFGLNPHRSPYELTQEAINLALRNAYAIANKIAIFHYETNDNNLKTIYNYCSDYYRYAINALRGAKENFRKHGLRYNSVYVAGNFAQKANFYCENEFQRIIGYVYASTLTKDNERMMIFGSIIVAAADVLSNSTLVEK
;
A
#
# COMPACT_ATOMS: atom_id res chain seq x y z
N MET A 1 12.08 42.39 67.35
CA MET A 1 12.05 41.05 66.76
C MET A 1 10.92 41.03 65.74
N PHE A 2 11.22 41.12 64.44
CA PHE A 2 10.21 41.08 63.38
C PHE A 2 10.13 39.65 62.85
N ALA A 3 8.98 39.00 63.00
CA ALA A 3 8.72 37.68 62.41
C ALA A 3 8.09 37.88 61.02
N PHE A 4 8.81 37.46 59.97
CA PHE A 4 8.23 37.27 58.64
C PHE A 4 7.55 35.91 58.59
N SER A 5 6.23 35.90 58.39
CA SER A 5 5.47 34.69 58.11
C SER A 5 5.22 34.63 56.59
N SER A 6 6.08 33.93 55.86
CA SER A 6 5.85 33.63 54.44
C SER A 6 4.95 32.39 54.32
N SER A 7 3.68 32.59 53.97
CA SER A 7 2.74 31.53 53.60
C SER A 7 3.05 31.02 52.19
N PHE A 8 3.68 29.86 52.10
CA PHE A 8 3.83 29.13 50.83
C PHE A 8 2.48 28.51 50.44
N SER A 9 1.85 29.02 49.38
CA SER A 9 0.68 28.41 48.77
C SER A 9 1.11 27.17 47.97
N PRO A 10 0.57 25.96 48.26
CA PRO A 10 0.97 24.72 47.57
C PRO A 10 0.35 24.61 46.16
N PHE A 11 -0.56 25.51 45.79
CA PHE A 11 -1.30 25.43 44.53
C PHE A 11 -0.50 25.86 43.30
N GLY A 12 0.59 26.62 43.48
CA GLY A 12 1.46 27.04 42.38
C GLY A 12 2.35 25.90 41.85
N SER A 13 2.80 25.00 42.73
CA SER A 13 3.76 23.94 42.37
C SER A 13 3.13 22.88 41.46
N THR A 14 1.87 22.52 41.68
CA THR A 14 1.16 21.51 40.88
C THR A 14 0.80 22.04 39.49
N PHE A 15 0.47 23.33 39.38
CA PHE A 15 0.14 23.98 38.11
C PHE A 15 1.36 24.09 37.19
N VAL A 16 2.52 24.44 37.76
CA VAL A 16 3.80 24.48 37.03
C VAL A 16 4.22 23.08 36.58
N LEU A 17 4.04 22.04 37.42
CA LEU A 17 4.33 20.67 37.03
C LEU A 17 3.44 20.17 35.89
N CYS A 18 2.13 20.49 35.91
CA CYS A 18 1.20 20.12 34.85
C CYS A 18 1.52 20.81 33.51
N LEU A 19 1.95 22.08 33.53
CA LEU A 19 2.36 22.80 32.33
C LEU A 19 3.65 22.21 31.72
N ILE A 20 4.60 21.79 32.56
CA ILE A 20 5.83 21.12 32.11
C ILE A 20 5.51 19.77 31.46
N VAL A 21 4.66 18.95 32.10
CA VAL A 21 4.22 17.67 31.53
C VAL A 21 3.45 17.86 30.23
N ALA A 22 2.55 18.84 30.15
CA ALA A 22 1.82 19.16 28.92
C ALA A 22 2.75 19.64 27.78
N SER A 23 3.82 20.39 28.10
CA SER A 23 4.82 20.83 27.12
C SER A 23 5.78 19.72 26.65
N LEU A 24 5.87 18.61 27.38
CA LEU A 24 6.66 17.42 27.02
C LEU A 24 5.86 16.41 26.19
N ILE A 25 4.53 16.56 26.10
CA ILE A 25 3.71 15.81 25.14
C ILE A 25 3.90 16.47 23.77
N THR A 26 5.05 16.22 23.15
CA THR A 26 5.16 16.45 21.71
C THR A 26 4.10 15.58 21.03
N PRO A 27 3.21 16.13 20.19
CA PRO A 27 2.32 15.30 19.40
C PRO A 27 3.20 14.32 18.64
N ILE A 28 2.98 13.02 18.81
CA ILE A 28 3.62 12.02 17.96
C ILE A 28 3.11 12.35 16.56
N LYS A 29 3.96 13.01 15.74
CA LYS A 29 3.64 13.22 14.32
C LYS A 29 3.45 11.82 13.76
N SER A 30 2.23 11.53 13.30
CA SER A 30 1.92 10.23 12.72
C SER A 30 2.89 9.99 11.57
N ASN A 31 3.58 8.85 11.63
CA ASN A 31 4.43 8.41 10.54
C ASN A 31 3.57 7.57 9.60
N TYR A 32 2.83 8.25 8.72
CA TYR A 32 1.91 7.59 7.80
C TYR A 32 2.59 6.54 6.93
N LEU A 33 3.86 6.74 6.56
CA LEU A 33 4.62 5.72 5.83
C LEU A 33 4.77 4.44 6.66
N SER A 34 5.11 4.57 7.94
CA SER A 34 5.18 3.43 8.86
C SER A 34 3.81 2.75 9.00
N ASP A 35 2.74 3.52 9.15
CA ASP A 35 1.38 2.99 9.28
C ASP A 35 0.95 2.19 8.05
N VAL A 36 1.22 2.71 6.85
CA VAL A 36 0.96 2.00 5.58
C VAL A 36 1.79 0.72 5.52
N CYS A 37 3.09 0.79 5.82
CA CYS A 37 3.96 -0.35 5.65
C CYS A 37 3.71 -1.47 6.67
N ILE A 38 3.39 -1.16 7.92
CA ILE A 38 3.04 -2.16 8.95
C ILE A 38 1.73 -2.87 8.59
N LYS A 39 0.78 -2.18 7.96
CA LYS A 39 -0.50 -2.76 7.50
C LYS A 39 -0.36 -3.55 6.19
N SER A 40 0.76 -3.44 5.49
CA SER A 40 1.02 -4.22 4.27
C SER A 40 1.53 -5.62 4.56
N ASN A 41 1.36 -6.55 3.62
CA ASN A 41 1.85 -7.93 3.73
C ASN A 41 3.39 -8.03 3.71
N SER A 42 4.11 -6.94 3.39
CA SER A 42 5.57 -6.92 3.39
C SER A 42 6.13 -5.55 3.80
N PRO A 43 6.24 -5.26 5.11
CA PRO A 43 6.66 -3.96 5.61
C PRO A 43 8.06 -3.54 5.10
N LYS A 44 9.01 -4.46 5.06
CA LYS A 44 10.37 -4.21 4.55
C LYS A 44 10.38 -3.84 3.07
N PHE A 45 9.58 -4.54 2.26
CA PHE A 45 9.45 -4.23 0.84
C PHE A 45 8.76 -2.88 0.64
N CYS A 46 7.68 -2.61 1.38
CA CYS A 46 6.97 -1.34 1.36
C CYS A 46 7.90 -0.15 1.63
N LEU A 47 8.68 -0.20 2.72
CA LEU A 47 9.64 0.86 3.05
C LEU A 47 10.70 1.05 1.94
N ARG A 48 11.16 -0.05 1.34
CA ARG A 48 12.13 -0.01 0.24
C ARG A 48 11.56 0.68 -1.00
N VAL A 49 10.31 0.38 -1.39
CA VAL A 49 9.72 0.92 -2.63
C VAL A 49 9.25 2.36 -2.50
N PHE A 50 8.82 2.79 -1.31
CA PHE A 50 8.52 4.19 -1.06
C PHE A 50 9.77 5.05 -0.84
N GLY A 51 10.86 4.44 -0.36
CA GLY A 51 12.02 5.15 0.14
C GLY A 51 11.77 5.74 1.53
N LEU A 52 12.85 6.09 2.24
CA LEU A 52 12.81 6.56 3.62
C LEU A 52 12.44 8.06 3.72
N ASN A 53 11.27 8.44 3.22
CA ASN A 53 10.73 9.79 3.43
C ASN A 53 9.46 9.74 4.31
N PRO A 54 9.59 9.99 5.63
CA PRO A 54 8.47 9.86 6.56
C PRO A 54 7.45 11.01 6.48
N HIS A 55 7.73 12.07 5.70
CA HIS A 55 6.91 13.29 5.67
C HIS A 55 5.82 13.28 4.60
N ARG A 56 5.60 12.15 3.91
CA ARG A 56 4.54 12.06 2.91
C ARG A 56 3.16 11.97 3.57
N SER A 57 2.24 12.75 3.05
CA SER A 57 0.83 12.68 3.44
C SER A 57 0.20 11.34 3.03
N PRO A 58 -0.91 10.91 3.67
CA PRO A 58 -1.65 9.72 3.24
C PRO A 58 -2.08 9.79 1.77
N TYR A 59 -2.39 10.98 1.27
CA TYR A 59 -2.72 11.21 -0.13
C TYR A 59 -1.55 10.88 -1.06
N GLU A 60 -0.37 11.44 -0.81
CA GLU A 60 0.84 11.21 -1.60
C GLU A 60 1.28 9.74 -1.55
N LEU A 61 1.19 9.10 -0.37
CA LEU A 61 1.48 7.68 -0.21
C LEU A 61 0.52 6.82 -1.04
N THR A 62 -0.77 7.15 -1.03
CA THR A 62 -1.78 6.43 -1.82
C THR A 62 -1.55 6.59 -3.31
N GLN A 63 -1.27 7.82 -3.77
CA GLN A 63 -0.97 8.09 -5.17
C GLN A 63 0.26 7.33 -5.64
N GLU A 64 1.32 7.32 -4.83
CA GLU A 64 2.56 6.62 -5.17
C GLU A 64 2.40 5.10 -5.12
N ALA A 65 1.61 4.55 -4.19
CA ALA A 65 1.26 3.13 -4.15
C ALA A 65 0.62 2.66 -5.48
N ILE A 66 -0.36 3.43 -5.97
CA ILE A 66 -1.04 3.14 -7.24
C ILE A 66 -0.04 3.20 -8.41
N ASN A 67 0.82 4.22 -8.45
CA ASN A 67 1.84 4.35 -9.50
C ASN A 67 2.84 3.20 -9.50
N LEU A 68 3.34 2.80 -8.33
CA LEU A 68 4.27 1.68 -8.17
C LEU A 68 3.64 0.38 -8.66
N ALA A 69 2.40 0.10 -8.25
CA ALA A 69 1.68 -1.09 -8.70
C ALA A 69 1.39 -1.08 -10.20
N LEU A 70 1.02 0.07 -10.78
CA LEU A 70 0.85 0.20 -12.23
C LEU A 70 2.13 -0.11 -12.99
N ARG A 71 3.26 0.48 -12.57
CA ARG A 71 4.57 0.19 -13.19
C ARG A 71 4.90 -1.29 -13.11
N ASN A 72 4.67 -1.92 -11.96
CA ASN A 72 4.88 -3.36 -11.79
C ASN A 72 3.96 -4.17 -12.71
N ALA A 73 2.65 -3.89 -12.75
CA ALA A 73 1.70 -4.60 -13.59
C ALA A 73 2.05 -4.51 -15.08
N TYR A 74 2.49 -3.34 -15.56
CA TYR A 74 2.96 -3.18 -16.94
C TYR A 74 4.23 -3.99 -17.22
N ALA A 75 5.18 -4.02 -16.28
CA ALA A 75 6.39 -4.82 -16.44
C ALA A 75 6.06 -6.31 -16.56
N ILE A 76 5.09 -6.80 -15.77
CA ILE A 76 4.65 -8.19 -15.81
C ILE A 76 3.89 -8.49 -17.11
N ALA A 77 2.98 -7.61 -17.53
CA ALA A 77 2.27 -7.75 -18.79
C ALA A 77 3.23 -7.82 -19.99
N ASN A 78 4.26 -6.98 -20.02
CA ASN A 78 5.30 -7.03 -21.05
C ASN A 78 6.07 -8.36 -21.01
N LYS A 79 6.41 -8.85 -19.81
CA LYS A 79 7.10 -10.13 -19.65
C LYS A 79 6.25 -11.31 -20.11
N ILE A 80 4.95 -11.31 -19.81
CA ILE A 80 3.98 -12.30 -20.31
C ILE A 80 3.95 -12.28 -21.85
N ALA A 81 3.91 -11.09 -22.46
CA ALA A 81 3.90 -10.96 -23.92
C ALA A 81 5.16 -11.55 -24.57
N ILE A 82 6.33 -11.33 -23.96
CA ILE A 82 7.61 -11.94 -24.41
C ILE A 82 7.53 -13.47 -24.30
N PHE A 83 7.14 -13.99 -23.13
CA PHE A 83 7.06 -15.45 -22.93
C PHE A 83 6.05 -16.12 -23.84
N HIS A 84 4.93 -15.46 -24.13
CA HIS A 84 3.94 -15.93 -25.09
C HIS A 84 4.52 -16.02 -26.51
N TYR A 85 5.31 -15.01 -26.92
CA TYR A 85 5.93 -14.97 -28.24
C TYR A 85 7.04 -16.03 -28.40
N GLU A 86 7.86 -16.21 -27.37
CA GLU A 86 9.05 -17.08 -27.42
C GLU A 86 8.73 -18.57 -27.27
N THR A 87 7.62 -18.94 -26.62
CA THR A 87 7.28 -20.34 -26.41
C THR A 87 6.71 -21.00 -27.67
N ASN A 88 7.11 -22.25 -27.92
CA ASN A 88 6.49 -23.12 -28.93
C ASN A 88 5.43 -24.06 -28.33
N ASP A 89 5.31 -24.12 -27.00
CA ASP A 89 4.34 -24.97 -26.33
C ASP A 89 2.95 -24.30 -26.32
N ASN A 90 1.98 -24.93 -26.99
CA ASN A 90 0.60 -24.44 -27.10
C ASN A 90 -0.13 -24.35 -25.75
N ASN A 91 0.21 -25.23 -24.80
CA ASN A 91 -0.34 -25.17 -23.44
C ASN A 91 0.18 -23.93 -22.71
N LEU A 92 1.48 -23.65 -22.81
CA LEU A 92 2.06 -22.42 -22.27
C LEU A 92 1.51 -21.16 -22.94
N LYS A 93 1.30 -21.15 -24.26
CA LYS A 93 0.62 -20.02 -24.95
C LYS A 93 -0.76 -19.77 -24.36
N THR A 94 -1.52 -20.84 -24.14
CA THR A 94 -2.86 -20.77 -23.54
C THR A 94 -2.78 -20.17 -22.14
N ILE A 95 -1.88 -20.65 -21.29
CA ILE A 95 -1.66 -20.13 -19.93
C ILE A 95 -1.28 -18.65 -19.95
N TYR A 96 -0.33 -18.25 -20.80
CA TYR A 96 0.09 -16.86 -20.91
C TYR A 96 -1.00 -15.93 -21.42
N ASN A 97 -1.91 -16.40 -22.28
CA ASN A 97 -3.08 -15.62 -22.70
C ASN A 97 -4.02 -15.32 -21.53
N TYR A 98 -4.30 -16.30 -20.67
CA TYR A 98 -5.10 -16.06 -19.46
C TYR A 98 -4.41 -15.09 -18.49
N CYS A 99 -3.10 -15.29 -18.24
CA CYS A 99 -2.31 -14.36 -17.44
C CYS A 99 -2.35 -12.93 -18.02
N SER A 100 -2.23 -12.77 -19.34
CA SER A 100 -2.32 -11.49 -20.02
C SER A 100 -3.66 -10.79 -19.76
N ASP A 101 -4.77 -11.53 -19.83
CA ASP A 101 -6.09 -11.00 -19.51
C ASP A 101 -6.22 -10.56 -18.05
N TYR A 102 -5.75 -11.36 -17.09
CA TYR A 102 -5.78 -10.99 -15.68
C TYR A 102 -4.99 -9.70 -15.41
N TYR A 103 -3.80 -9.57 -15.99
CA TYR A 103 -2.98 -8.37 -15.84
C TYR A 103 -3.58 -7.17 -16.57
N ARG A 104 -4.22 -7.35 -17.73
CA ARG A 104 -4.97 -6.30 -18.43
C ARG A 104 -6.12 -5.77 -17.55
N TYR A 105 -6.88 -6.65 -16.90
CA TYR A 105 -7.93 -6.25 -15.97
C TYR A 105 -7.36 -5.52 -14.75
N ALA A 106 -6.27 -6.00 -14.16
CA ALA A 106 -5.61 -5.33 -13.04
C ALA A 106 -5.12 -3.91 -13.42
N ILE A 107 -4.48 -3.77 -14.59
CA ILE A 107 -4.02 -2.48 -15.12
C ILE A 107 -5.20 -1.52 -15.30
N ASN A 108 -6.30 -1.97 -15.91
CA ASN A 108 -7.48 -1.14 -16.12
C ASN A 108 -8.10 -0.69 -14.79
N ALA A 109 -8.21 -1.59 -13.80
CA ALA A 109 -8.70 -1.25 -12.47
C ALA A 109 -7.81 -0.21 -11.78
N LEU A 110 -6.48 -0.39 -11.83
CA LEU A 110 -5.51 0.53 -11.24
C LEU A 110 -5.51 1.91 -11.94
N ARG A 111 -5.65 1.94 -13.27
CA ARG A 111 -5.80 3.20 -14.03
C ARG A 111 -7.08 3.93 -13.64
N GLY A 112 -8.20 3.21 -13.61
CA GLY A 112 -9.48 3.78 -13.17
C GLY A 112 -9.40 4.33 -11.75
N ALA A 113 -8.78 3.60 -10.83
CA ALA A 113 -8.53 4.06 -9.47
C ALA A 113 -7.65 5.32 -9.44
N LYS A 114 -6.55 5.37 -10.19
CA LYS A 114 -5.69 6.55 -10.31
C LYS A 114 -6.44 7.79 -10.79
N GLU A 115 -7.24 7.63 -11.84
CA GLU A 115 -8.02 8.73 -12.43
C GLU A 115 -9.10 9.23 -11.47
N ASN A 116 -9.84 8.31 -10.83
CA ASN A 116 -10.84 8.64 -9.82
C ASN A 116 -10.23 9.30 -8.59
N PHE A 117 -9.07 8.80 -8.14
CA PHE A 117 -8.33 9.36 -7.02
C PHE A 117 -7.88 10.79 -7.29
N ARG A 118 -7.39 11.07 -8.51
CA ARG A 118 -7.00 12.41 -8.93
C ARG A 118 -8.19 13.38 -8.98
N LYS A 119 -9.36 12.91 -9.45
CA LYS A 119 -10.56 13.75 -9.61
C LYS A 119 -11.31 14.01 -8.30
N HIS A 120 -11.36 13.01 -7.42
CA HIS A 120 -12.24 13.02 -6.26
C HIS A 120 -11.52 12.94 -4.92
N GLY A 121 -10.19 12.84 -4.92
CA GLY A 121 -9.27 13.04 -3.80
C GLY A 121 -9.36 12.02 -2.67
N LEU A 122 -10.53 11.95 -2.04
CA LEU A 122 -10.78 11.25 -0.79
C LEU A 122 -11.67 10.01 -0.95
N ARG A 123 -12.09 9.68 -2.18
CA ARG A 123 -12.88 8.47 -2.47
C ARG A 123 -12.00 7.23 -2.56
N TYR A 124 -11.60 6.71 -1.39
CA TYR A 124 -10.67 5.59 -1.24
C TYR A 124 -11.25 4.22 -1.66
N ASN A 125 -12.57 4.07 -1.80
CA ASN A 125 -13.19 2.79 -2.18
C ASN A 125 -12.68 2.26 -3.53
N SER A 126 -12.53 3.13 -4.53
CA SER A 126 -12.01 2.72 -5.85
C SER A 126 -10.55 2.23 -5.78
N VAL A 127 -9.75 2.84 -4.90
CA VAL A 127 -8.36 2.47 -4.63
C VAL A 127 -8.30 1.12 -3.90
N TYR A 128 -9.13 0.94 -2.88
CA TYR A 128 -9.25 -0.30 -2.13
C TYR A 128 -9.65 -1.47 -3.04
N VAL A 129 -10.65 -1.28 -3.91
CA VAL A 129 -11.08 -2.28 -4.89
C VAL A 129 -9.95 -2.63 -5.85
N ALA A 130 -9.25 -1.63 -6.39
CA ALA A 130 -8.13 -1.87 -7.31
C ALA A 130 -6.96 -2.61 -6.65
N GLY A 131 -6.64 -2.29 -5.39
CA GLY A 131 -5.63 -3.01 -4.60
C GLY A 131 -5.99 -4.48 -4.37
N ASN A 132 -7.27 -4.79 -4.14
CA ASN A 132 -7.74 -6.18 -4.04
C ASN A 132 -7.70 -6.92 -5.38
N PHE A 133 -8.05 -6.25 -6.48
CA PHE A 133 -7.92 -6.83 -7.82
C PHE A 133 -6.47 -7.15 -8.17
N ALA A 134 -5.54 -6.24 -7.86
CA ALA A 134 -4.10 -6.47 -8.02
C ALA A 134 -3.61 -7.71 -7.28
N GLN A 135 -4.09 -7.94 -6.05
CA GLN A 135 -3.77 -9.15 -5.29
C GLN A 135 -4.32 -10.43 -5.93
N LYS A 136 -5.53 -10.37 -6.48
CA LYS A 136 -6.17 -11.52 -7.13
C LYS A 136 -5.56 -11.88 -8.49
N ALA A 137 -5.07 -10.91 -9.25
CA ALA A 137 -4.45 -11.14 -10.55
C ALA A 137 -3.25 -12.10 -10.45
N ASN A 138 -2.45 -11.97 -9.39
CA ASN A 138 -1.40 -12.92 -9.03
C ASN A 138 -1.94 -14.35 -8.89
N PHE A 139 -2.93 -14.54 -8.02
CA PHE A 139 -3.49 -15.86 -7.71
C PHE A 139 -4.06 -16.55 -8.97
N TYR A 140 -4.81 -15.80 -9.78
CA TYR A 140 -5.39 -16.37 -10.99
C TYR A 140 -4.32 -16.78 -12.00
N CYS A 141 -3.31 -15.93 -12.26
CA CYS A 141 -2.25 -16.29 -13.18
C CYS A 141 -1.41 -17.49 -12.70
N GLU A 142 -1.06 -17.56 -11.41
CA GLU A 142 -0.34 -18.72 -10.87
C GLU A 142 -1.12 -20.04 -11.02
N ASN A 143 -2.44 -20.01 -10.80
CA ASN A 143 -3.27 -21.21 -10.92
C ASN A 143 -3.38 -21.73 -12.35
N GLU A 144 -3.25 -20.89 -13.37
CA GLU A 144 -3.29 -21.34 -14.76
C GLU A 144 -2.13 -22.31 -15.08
N PHE A 145 -0.98 -22.19 -14.42
CA PHE A 145 0.12 -23.14 -14.59
C PHE A 145 -0.19 -24.56 -14.08
N GLN A 146 -1.23 -24.73 -13.27
CA GLN A 146 -1.71 -26.01 -12.76
C GLN A 146 -3.00 -26.49 -13.44
N ARG A 147 -3.49 -25.75 -14.43
CA ARG A 147 -4.81 -26.00 -15.03
C ARG A 147 -4.86 -27.24 -15.90
N ILE A 148 -3.77 -27.58 -16.56
CA ILE A 148 -3.77 -28.58 -17.63
C ILE A 148 -3.49 -29.96 -17.02
N ILE A 149 -4.51 -30.81 -16.98
CA ILE A 149 -4.43 -32.15 -16.38
C ILE A 149 -3.32 -32.95 -17.07
N GLY A 150 -2.46 -33.58 -16.27
CA GLY A 150 -1.31 -34.36 -16.75
C GLY A 150 -0.05 -33.54 -17.00
N TYR A 151 -0.11 -32.20 -16.87
CA TYR A 151 1.04 -31.31 -17.01
C TYR A 151 1.15 -30.40 -15.79
N VAL A 152 2.29 -30.46 -15.10
CA VAL A 152 2.61 -29.53 -14.01
C VAL A 152 3.67 -28.57 -14.51
N TYR A 153 3.27 -27.36 -14.88
CA TYR A 153 4.21 -26.32 -15.25
C TYR A 153 4.67 -25.58 -13.99
N ALA A 154 5.98 -25.44 -13.82
CA ALA A 154 6.51 -24.46 -12.87
C ALA A 154 6.24 -23.07 -13.44
N SER A 155 5.63 -22.18 -12.65
CA SER A 155 5.35 -20.82 -13.10
C SER A 155 6.66 -20.04 -13.29
N THR A 156 6.83 -19.49 -14.49
CA THR A 156 7.92 -18.58 -14.84
C THR A 156 7.70 -17.17 -14.29
N LEU A 157 6.55 -16.94 -13.64
CA LEU A 157 6.05 -15.65 -13.17
C LEU A 157 5.87 -15.58 -11.66
N THR A 158 6.15 -16.64 -10.89
CA THR A 158 5.86 -16.69 -9.43
C THR A 158 6.37 -15.48 -8.68
N LYS A 159 7.65 -15.10 -8.83
CA LYS A 159 8.22 -13.92 -8.14
C LYS A 159 7.58 -12.61 -8.55
N ASP A 160 7.16 -12.50 -9.81
CA ASP A 160 6.51 -11.31 -10.35
C ASP A 160 5.07 -11.20 -9.84
N ASN A 161 4.36 -12.32 -9.84
CA ASN A 161 3.01 -12.44 -9.32
C ASN A 161 2.99 -12.17 -7.80
N GLU A 162 3.89 -12.75 -7.01
CA GLU A 162 4.07 -12.42 -5.58
C GLU A 162 4.31 -10.93 -5.35
N ARG A 163 5.15 -10.31 -6.19
CA ARG A 163 5.41 -8.88 -6.10
C ARG A 163 4.15 -8.06 -6.39
N MET A 164 3.32 -8.47 -7.35
CA MET A 164 2.04 -7.82 -7.63
C MET A 164 1.08 -7.93 -6.43
N MET A 165 1.05 -9.08 -5.76
CA MET A 165 0.30 -9.26 -4.52
C MET A 165 0.74 -8.28 -3.44
N ILE A 166 2.06 -8.14 -3.22
CA ILE A 166 2.61 -7.20 -2.24
C ILE A 166 2.21 -5.76 -2.59
N PHE A 167 2.32 -5.35 -3.86
CA PHE A 167 1.90 -4.02 -4.28
C PHE A 167 0.40 -3.78 -4.08
N GLY A 168 -0.45 -4.75 -4.39
CA GLY A 168 -1.89 -4.65 -4.13
C GLY A 168 -2.21 -4.51 -2.64
N SER A 169 -1.48 -5.21 -1.77
CA SER A 169 -1.59 -5.05 -0.31
C SER A 169 -1.15 -3.66 0.17
N ILE A 170 -0.07 -3.10 -0.39
CA ILE A 170 0.36 -1.73 -0.09
C ILE A 170 -0.72 -0.70 -0.47
N ILE A 171 -1.39 -0.87 -1.62
CA ILE A 171 -2.51 0.00 -2.02
C ILE A 171 -3.65 -0.05 -0.99
N VAL A 172 -4.04 -1.26 -0.58
CA VAL A 172 -5.10 -1.46 0.41
C VAL A 172 -4.75 -0.79 1.73
N ALA A 173 -3.51 -0.96 2.21
CA ALA A 173 -3.03 -0.31 3.41
C ALA A 173 -3.01 1.23 3.29
N ALA A 174 -2.58 1.76 2.14
CA ALA A 174 -2.59 3.21 1.89
C ALA A 174 -4.01 3.79 1.87
N ALA A 175 -4.96 3.09 1.24
CA ALA A 175 -6.37 3.47 1.23
C ALA A 175 -6.98 3.49 2.65
N ASP A 176 -6.63 2.51 3.49
CA ASP A 176 -7.08 2.46 4.89
C ASP A 176 -6.49 3.61 5.72
N VAL A 177 -5.19 3.89 5.60
CA VAL A 177 -4.55 5.02 6.29
C VAL A 177 -5.15 6.36 5.87
N LEU A 178 -5.39 6.55 4.56
CA LEU A 178 -6.07 7.75 4.05
C LEU A 178 -7.50 7.88 4.59
N SER A 179 -8.26 6.80 4.60
CA SER A 179 -9.61 6.80 5.17
C SER A 179 -9.59 7.29 6.63
N ASN A 180 -8.71 6.70 7.44
CA ASN A 180 -8.60 7.02 8.86
C ASN A 180 -8.12 8.47 9.09
N SER A 181 -7.21 9.00 8.27
CA SER A 181 -6.78 10.40 8.41
C SER A 181 -7.91 11.39 8.11
N THR A 182 -8.79 11.08 7.16
CA THR A 182 -9.93 11.96 6.82
C THR A 182 -11.08 11.92 7.83
N LEU A 183 -11.15 10.87 8.66
CA LEU A 183 -12.13 10.78 9.74
C LEU A 183 -11.71 11.58 10.97
N VAL A 184 -10.41 11.76 11.20
CA VAL A 184 -9.87 12.52 12.33
C VAL A 184 -9.94 14.05 12.10
N GLU A 185 -10.05 14.49 10.85
CA GLU A 185 -10.19 15.92 10.48
C GLU A 185 -11.64 16.44 10.47
N LYS A 186 -12.64 15.61 10.84
CA LYS A 186 -14.05 16.00 10.98
C LYS A 186 -14.49 16.03 12.43
#